data_AF-A0A522AMY7-F1
#
_entry.id   AF-A0A522AMY7-F1
#
_cell.length_a   1.000
_cell.length_b   1.000
_cell.length_c   1.000
_cell.angle_alpha   90.00
_cell.angle_beta   90.00
_cell.angle_gamma   90.00
#
_symmetry.space_group_name_H-M   'P 1'
#
loop_
_entity.id
_entity.type
_entity.pdbx_description
1 polymer ?
#
loop_
_entity_poly.entity_id
_entity_poly.type
_entity_poly.pdbx_seq_one_letter_code
_entity_poly.pdbx_strand_id
1 'polypeptide(L)'
;MTRPAGSTRPPRGFAHALRRRRRTTSVLWLAIAGTITVGGAITLALLTSQNSRDEPVQVGTITLGVAPSSALITFSAMVPGDSVSGVLTVQNTGTGAFRYAMTGSATDPD
;
A
#
# COMPACT_ATOMS: atom_id res chain seq x y z
N MET A 1 -29.22 -2.39 -99.08
CA MET A 1 -30.06 -2.60 -97.89
C MET A 1 -29.18 -3.10 -96.75
N THR A 2 -29.04 -2.29 -95.69
CA THR A 2 -28.07 -2.45 -94.59
C THR A 2 -28.77 -2.68 -93.25
N ARG A 3 -28.33 -3.69 -92.46
CA ARG A 3 -28.00 -3.60 -91.02
C ARG A 3 -27.71 -4.99 -90.42
N PRO A 4 -26.60 -5.17 -89.69
CA PRO A 4 -26.49 -6.24 -88.71
C PRO A 4 -26.48 -5.74 -87.26
N ALA A 5 -26.94 -6.68 -86.42
CA ALA A 5 -27.07 -6.82 -84.97
C ALA A 5 -26.26 -5.90 -84.04
N GLY A 6 -26.96 -5.42 -83.00
CA GLY A 6 -26.40 -4.69 -81.87
C GLY A 6 -25.74 -5.61 -80.83
N SER A 7 -24.59 -5.17 -80.32
CA SER A 7 -23.88 -5.78 -79.21
C SER A 7 -24.36 -5.19 -77.87
N THR A 8 -24.98 -6.00 -77.02
CA THR A 8 -25.29 -5.64 -75.63
C THR A 8 -24.05 -5.81 -74.75
N ARG A 9 -23.41 -4.70 -74.37
CA ARG A 9 -22.37 -4.67 -73.35
C ARG A 9 -23.00 -4.63 -71.95
N PRO A 10 -22.52 -5.41 -70.97
CA PRO A 10 -23.02 -5.32 -69.60
C PRO A 10 -22.60 -4.00 -68.94
N PRO A 11 -23.44 -3.42 -68.07
CA PRO A 11 -23.21 -2.11 -67.47
C PRO A 11 -22.02 -2.12 -66.49
N ARG A 12 -21.10 -1.17 -66.69
CA ARG A 12 -19.85 -0.97 -65.93
C ARG A 12 -20.04 -0.40 -64.51
N GLY A 13 -21.14 -0.71 -63.82
CA GLY A 13 -21.55 0.00 -62.60
C GLY A 13 -21.20 -0.66 -61.26
N PHE A 14 -21.00 -1.98 -61.20
CA PHE A 14 -21.11 -2.70 -59.91
C PHE A 14 -19.79 -2.89 -59.13
N ALA A 15 -18.63 -2.58 -59.70
CA ALA A 15 -17.33 -2.84 -59.05
C ALA A 15 -17.03 -1.90 -57.86
N HIS A 16 -17.64 -0.71 -57.81
CA HIS A 16 -17.31 0.32 -56.81
C HIS A 16 -18.06 0.17 -55.46
N ALA A 17 -19.16 -0.59 -55.42
CA ALA A 17 -19.99 -0.70 -54.23
C ALA A 17 -19.35 -1.55 -53.11
N LEU A 18 -18.66 -2.63 -53.47
CA LEU A 18 -18.06 -3.57 -52.50
C LEU A 18 -16.80 -3.01 -51.81
N ARG A 19 -16.03 -2.16 -52.51
CA ARG A 19 -14.79 -1.56 -51.95
C ARG A 19 -15.08 -0.50 -50.89
N ARG A 20 -16.22 0.20 -50.98
CA ARG A 20 -16.67 1.19 -49.98
C ARG A 20 -17.04 0.54 -48.66
N ARG A 21 -17.77 -0.58 -48.69
CA ARG A 21 -18.18 -1.32 -47.47
C ARG A 21 -17.02 -1.84 -46.64
N ARG A 22 -15.92 -2.27 -47.27
CA ARG A 22 -14.72 -2.77 -46.55
C ARG A 22 -13.93 -1.66 -45.85
N ARG A 23 -13.95 -0.43 -46.38
CA ARG A 23 -13.25 0.71 -45.76
C ARG A 23 -13.97 1.22 -44.52
N THR A 24 -15.31 1.23 -44.54
CA THR A 24 -16.10 1.69 -43.39
C THR A 24 -15.98 0.73 -42.20
N THR A 25 -15.90 -0.58 -42.44
CA THR A 25 -15.71 -1.57 -41.37
C THR A 25 -14.33 -1.45 -40.73
N SER A 26 -13.27 -1.21 -41.50
CA SER A 26 -11.92 -1.04 -40.96
C SER A 26 -11.79 0.20 -40.08
N VAL A 27 -12.44 1.31 -40.44
CA VAL A 27 -12.47 2.53 -39.62
C VAL A 27 -13.22 2.32 -38.31
N LEU A 28 -14.35 1.58 -38.34
CA LEU A 28 -15.10 1.22 -37.14
C LEU A 28 -14.26 0.38 -36.17
N TRP A 29 -13.57 -0.65 -36.67
CA TRP A 29 -12.69 -1.48 -35.84
C TRP A 29 -11.53 -0.69 -35.23
N LEU A 30 -10.95 0.24 -35.99
CA LEU A 30 -9.87 1.09 -35.50
C LEU A 30 -10.36 2.04 -34.40
N ALA A 31 -11.56 2.58 -34.53
CA ALA A 31 -12.19 3.42 -33.51
C ALA A 31 -12.46 2.63 -32.22
N ILE A 32 -12.99 1.41 -32.33
CA ILE A 32 -13.24 0.52 -31.18
C ILE A 32 -11.93 0.17 -30.47
N ALA A 33 -10.89 -0.24 -31.22
CA ALA A 33 -9.58 -0.55 -30.64
C ALA A 33 -8.95 0.65 -29.92
N GLY A 34 -9.12 1.86 -30.47
CA GLY A 34 -8.68 3.11 -29.84
C GLY A 34 -9.37 3.41 -28.52
N THR A 35 -10.69 3.16 -28.41
CA THR A 35 -11.43 3.37 -27.16
C THR A 35 -11.01 2.41 -26.03
N ILE A 36 -10.70 1.16 -26.36
CA ILE A 36 -10.27 0.14 -25.39
C ILE A 36 -8.89 0.47 -24.81
N THR A 37 -7.96 0.94 -25.66
CA THR A 37 -6.60 1.29 -25.22
C THR A 37 -6.57 2.53 -24.34
N VAL A 38 -7.33 3.58 -24.70
CA VAL A 38 -7.40 4.81 -23.89
C VAL A 38 -8.15 4.57 -22.58
N GLY A 39 -9.31 3.89 -22.63
CA GLY A 39 -10.10 3.57 -21.44
C GLY A 39 -9.37 2.63 -20.47
N GLY A 40 -8.64 1.63 -21.01
CA GLY A 40 -7.84 0.70 -20.21
C GLY A 40 -6.67 1.39 -19.50
N ALA A 41 -5.99 2.32 -20.17
CA ALA A 41 -4.89 3.09 -19.58
C ALA A 41 -5.35 4.01 -18.45
N ILE A 42 -6.50 4.68 -18.61
CA ILE A 42 -7.09 5.53 -17.57
C ILE A 42 -7.52 4.69 -16.36
N THR A 43 -8.16 3.55 -16.60
CA THR A 43 -8.58 2.64 -15.54
C THR A 43 -7.38 2.12 -14.76
N LEU A 44 -6.32 1.68 -15.44
CA LEU A 44 -5.09 1.24 -14.78
C LEU A 44 -4.43 2.37 -13.98
N ALA A 45 -4.40 3.58 -14.52
CA ALA A 45 -3.87 4.77 -13.83
C ALA A 45 -4.64 5.09 -12.55
N LEU A 46 -5.96 4.93 -12.55
CA LEU A 46 -6.81 5.12 -11.37
C LEU A 46 -6.64 4.02 -10.33
N LEU A 47 -6.49 2.76 -10.74
CA LEU A 47 -6.27 1.66 -9.80
C LEU A 47 -4.85 1.65 -9.23
N THR A 48 -3.87 2.16 -9.98
CA THR A 48 -2.47 2.22 -9.55
C THR A 48 -2.09 3.56 -8.93
N SER A 49 -2.98 4.57 -8.94
CA SER A 49 -2.71 5.85 -8.28
C SER A 49 -2.70 5.63 -6.78
N GLN A 50 -1.49 5.55 -6.23
CA GLN A 50 -1.26 5.49 -4.80
C GLN A 50 -0.98 6.91 -4.33
N ASN A 51 -1.90 7.50 -3.56
CA ASN A 51 -1.54 8.64 -2.74
C ASN A 51 -0.73 8.09 -1.58
N SER A 52 0.60 8.09 -1.70
CA SER A 52 1.48 7.90 -0.57
C SER A 52 1.33 9.10 0.37
N ARG A 53 0.31 9.04 1.24
CA ARG A 53 0.38 9.81 2.47
C ARG A 53 1.46 9.16 3.30
N ASP A 54 2.62 9.82 3.35
CA ASP A 54 3.63 9.56 4.38
C ASP A 54 3.03 9.99 5.72
N GLU A 55 2.13 9.19 6.28
CA GLU A 55 1.80 9.29 7.70
C GLU A 55 2.99 8.66 8.43
N PRO A 56 3.82 9.44 9.14
CA PRO A 56 4.98 8.88 9.80
C PRO A 56 4.51 7.88 10.85
N VAL A 57 4.99 6.64 10.74
CA VAL A 57 4.88 5.67 11.83
C VAL A 57 5.68 6.24 13.00
N GLN A 58 5.00 6.82 13.98
CA GLN A 58 5.63 7.28 15.22
C GLN A 58 6.13 6.05 15.99
N VAL A 59 7.42 5.77 15.85
CA VAL A 59 8.11 4.83 16.72
C VAL A 59 8.42 5.55 18.02
N GLY A 60 7.75 5.17 19.10
CA GLY A 60 8.05 5.67 20.43
C GLY A 60 9.29 4.98 21.00
N THR A 61 10.19 5.75 21.63
CA THR A 61 11.33 5.17 22.36
C THR A 61 10.96 4.99 23.83
N ILE A 62 11.46 3.90 24.44
CA ILE A 62 11.43 3.70 25.88
C ILE A 62 12.89 3.78 26.34
N THR A 63 13.24 4.85 27.03
CA THR A 63 14.58 5.04 27.60
C THR A 63 14.43 5.12 29.11
N LEU A 64 14.86 4.07 29.80
CA LEU A 64 14.76 3.96 31.25
C LEU A 64 16.03 4.53 31.89
N GLY A 65 15.87 5.64 32.59
CA GLY A 65 16.83 6.11 33.58
C GLY A 65 16.40 5.64 34.97
N VAL A 66 17.31 5.02 35.71
CA VAL A 66 17.12 4.74 37.14
C VAL A 66 18.06 5.63 37.94
N ALA A 67 17.52 6.29 38.96
CA ALA A 67 18.29 7.11 39.88
C ALA A 67 18.09 6.57 41.31
N PRO A 68 19.13 5.98 41.92
CA PRO A 68 20.50 5.77 41.41
C PRO A 68 20.62 4.70 40.30
N SER A 69 21.65 4.81 39.45
CA SER A 69 21.91 3.95 38.25
C SER A 69 22.07 2.46 38.57
N SER A 70 22.37 2.17 39.84
CA SER A 70 22.25 0.87 40.48
C SER A 70 21.35 1.06 41.69
N ALA A 71 20.09 0.64 41.58
CA ALA A 71 19.17 0.57 42.72
C ALA A 71 19.56 -0.60 43.63
N LEU A 72 20.76 -0.54 44.22
CA LEU A 72 21.21 -1.48 45.22
C LEU A 72 20.82 -0.89 46.57
N ILE A 73 19.61 -1.24 47.04
CA ILE A 73 19.36 -1.13 48.48
C ILE A 73 20.10 -2.33 49.09
N THR A 74 21.33 -2.09 49.55
CA THR A 74 22.12 -3.11 50.22
C THR A 74 21.64 -3.22 51.66
N PHE A 75 21.08 -4.37 52.01
CA PHE A 75 20.75 -4.70 53.39
C PHE A 75 21.89 -5.55 53.97
N SER A 76 22.49 -5.11 55.07
CA SER A 76 23.53 -5.86 55.78
C SER A 76 23.16 -5.98 57.26
N ALA A 77 23.48 -7.13 57.85
CA ALA A 77 23.25 -7.41 59.28
C ALA A 77 21.80 -7.23 59.77
N MET A 78 20.79 -7.57 58.95
CA MET A 78 19.39 -7.55 59.40
C MET A 78 19.08 -8.71 60.34
N VAL A 79 18.33 -8.44 61.39
CA VAL A 79 17.85 -9.43 62.37
C VAL A 79 16.35 -9.68 62.12
N PRO A 80 15.78 -10.85 62.48
CA PRO A 80 14.34 -11.07 62.36
C PRO A 80 13.54 -9.97 63.05
N GLY A 81 12.61 -9.36 62.30
CA GLY A 81 11.80 -8.23 62.77
C GLY A 81 12.27 -6.85 62.29
N ASP A 82 13.47 -6.74 61.72
CA ASP A 82 13.92 -5.49 61.09
C ASP A 82 13.18 -5.23 59.78
N SER A 83 12.80 -3.96 59.56
CA SER A 83 12.22 -3.50 58.30
C SER A 83 13.06 -2.36 57.74
N VAL A 84 13.38 -2.44 56.46
CA VAL A 84 14.09 -1.37 55.74
C VAL A 84 13.33 -1.08 54.46
N SER A 85 13.11 0.19 54.20
CA SER A 85 12.50 0.67 52.96
C SER A 85 13.41 1.70 52.30
N GLY A 86 13.42 1.71 50.98
CA GLY A 86 14.12 2.71 50.18
C GLY A 86 13.28 3.09 48.99
N VAL A 87 13.46 4.33 48.53
CA VAL A 87 12.73 4.85 47.36
C VAL A 87 13.55 4.59 46.11
N LEU A 88 12.95 3.88 45.14
CA LEU A 88 13.49 3.74 43.80
C LEU A 88 12.70 4.64 42.85
N THR A 89 13.38 5.61 42.24
CA THR A 89 12.78 6.47 41.20
C THR A 89 13.12 5.91 39.82
N VAL A 90 12.07 5.55 39.06
CA VAL A 90 12.18 5.12 37.66
C VAL A 90 11.64 6.24 36.77
N GLN A 91 12.46 6.72 35.84
CA GLN A 91 12.08 7.76 34.89
C GLN A 91 12.16 7.23 33.46
N ASN A 92 11.12 7.46 32.66
CA ASN A 92 11.18 7.31 31.21
C ASN A 92 11.44 8.69 30.63
N THR A 93 12.58 8.80 29.96
CA THR A 93 12.96 10.00 29.21
C THR A 93 12.60 9.88 27.73
N GLY A 94 11.98 8.77 27.33
CA GLY A 94 11.44 8.52 26.00
C GLY A 94 9.97 8.92 25.84
N THR A 95 9.39 8.55 24.69
CA THR A 95 8.05 8.97 24.23
C THR A 95 7.00 7.87 24.35
N GLY A 96 7.39 6.62 24.63
CA GLY A 96 6.47 5.49 24.83
C GLY A 96 5.78 5.51 26.20
N ALA A 97 4.59 4.90 26.29
CA ALA A 97 3.92 4.71 27.58
C ALA A 97 4.70 3.72 28.47
N PHE A 98 4.72 3.97 29.78
CA PHE A 98 5.39 3.09 30.72
C PHE A 98 4.63 1.77 30.91
N ARG A 99 5.35 0.63 30.83
CA ARG A 99 4.92 -0.65 31.39
C ARG A 99 5.93 -1.07 32.43
N TYR A 100 5.53 -1.05 33.70
CA TYR A 100 6.38 -1.47 34.81
C TYR A 100 6.10 -2.93 35.14
N ALA A 101 7.15 -3.71 35.31
CA ALA A 101 7.11 -5.05 35.88
C ALA A 101 8.28 -5.16 36.86
N MET A 102 8.01 -5.71 38.05
CA MET A 102 9.04 -6.02 39.05
C MET A 102 9.05 -7.52 39.26
N THR A 103 10.24 -8.12 39.28
CA THR A 103 10.47 -9.52 39.65
C THR A 103 11.30 -9.55 40.91
N GLY A 104 10.79 -10.20 41.96
CA GLY A 104 11.52 -10.42 43.21
C GLY A 104 11.98 -11.86 43.33
N SER A 105 13.16 -12.07 43.92
CA SER A 105 13.65 -13.38 44.34
C SER A 105 14.28 -13.25 45.72
N ALA A 106 14.00 -14.20 46.60
CA ALA A 106 14.64 -14.31 47.90
C ALA A 106 15.23 -15.72 48.03
N THR A 107 16.30 -15.84 48.81
CA THR A 107 16.89 -17.15 49.13
C THR A 107 15.99 -17.94 50.08
N ASP A 108 15.24 -17.26 50.97
CA ASP A 108 14.32 -17.83 51.95
C ASP A 108 12.98 -17.05 52.00
N PRO A 109 12.04 -17.29 51.06
CA PRO A 109 10.74 -16.63 51.02
C PRO A 109 9.70 -17.37 51.89
N ASP A 110 9.55 -16.94 53.15
CA ASP A 110 8.53 -17.45 54.08
C ASP A 110 7.52 -16.35 54.49
#